data_AF-A0A8T3X3L2-F1
#
_entry.id   AF-A0A8T3X3L2-F1
#
_cell.length_a   1.000
_cell.length_b   1.000
_cell.length_c   1.000
_cell.angle_alpha   90.00
_cell.angle_beta   90.00
_cell.angle_gamma   90.00
#
_symmetry.space_group_name_H-M   'P 1'
#
loop_
_entity.id
_entity.type
_entity.pdbx_description
1 polymer ?
#
loop_
_entity_poly.entity_id
_entity_poly.type
_entity_poly.pdbx_seq_one_letter_code
_entity_poly.pdbx_strand_id
1 'polypeptide(L)'
;MNIKNVLLGIAIFLLTLFVGIYGINTLYGKEPMYDNYCKNILSSSTCIEEGGKWVNYSSNTEEVEPRYAKPIQAGIENGYCEIYYDKCNKEFNIAQEKYRVKVFFIALPLGIIIIALGAIFFGLESVGAGLMAGGVGIIIYGVSGYWQYTKDWIRFLISLAGLIIVIWLSYYANRKWGNKK
;
A
#
# COMPACT_ATOMS: atom_id res chain seq x y z
N MET A 1 15.19 25.30 17.91
CA MET A 1 15.52 23.86 17.79
C MET A 1 16.77 23.75 16.92
N ASN A 2 17.77 22.94 17.32
CA ASN A 2 19.05 22.84 16.61
C ASN A 2 18.90 22.02 15.31
N ILE A 3 19.52 22.42 14.20
CA ILE A 3 19.36 21.73 12.90
C ILE A 3 19.74 20.25 12.96
N LYS A 4 20.75 19.91 13.77
CA LYS A 4 21.19 18.52 14.00
C LYS A 4 20.08 17.66 14.61
N ASN A 5 19.31 18.24 15.53
CA ASN A 5 18.21 17.58 16.21
C ASN A 5 17.03 17.35 15.25
N VAL A 6 16.80 18.25 14.31
CA VAL A 6 15.78 18.07 13.27
C VAL A 6 16.19 16.95 12.31
N LEU A 7 17.44 16.96 11.82
CA LEU A 7 17.96 15.92 10.93
C LEU A 7 17.90 14.53 11.56
N LEU A 8 18.27 14.42 12.84
CA LEU A 8 18.19 13.16 13.56
C LEU A 8 16.75 12.64 13.66
N GLY A 9 15.78 13.52 13.96
CA GLY A 9 14.37 13.15 14.02
C GLY A 9 13.84 12.65 12.67
N ILE A 10 14.20 13.31 11.57
CA ILE A 10 13.84 12.89 10.20
C ILE A 10 14.47 11.54 9.86
N ALA A 11 15.74 11.34 10.19
CA ALA A 11 16.41 10.05 9.95
C ALA A 11 15.70 8.91 10.69
N ILE A 12 15.37 9.11 11.95
CA ILE A 12 14.65 8.11 12.77
C ILE A 12 13.24 7.86 12.22
N PHE A 13 12.54 8.90 11.79
CA PHE A 13 11.24 8.79 11.13
C PHE A 13 11.32 7.87 9.89
N LEU A 14 12.26 8.14 8.99
CA LEU A 14 12.44 7.36 7.76
C LEU A 14 12.84 5.91 8.05
N LEU A 15 13.76 5.70 8.99
CA LEU A 15 14.19 4.35 9.37
C LEU A 15 13.05 3.56 10.02
N THR A 16 12.25 4.21 10.87
CA THR A 16 11.08 3.59 11.49
C THR A 16 10.06 3.18 10.42
N LEU A 17 9.81 4.03 9.43
CA LEU A 17 8.95 3.71 8.29
C LEU A 17 9.47 2.52 7.49
N PHE A 18 10.74 2.52 7.11
CA PHE A 18 11.32 1.42 6.33
C PHE A 18 11.27 0.10 7.09
N VAL A 19 11.69 0.08 8.36
CA VAL A 19 11.63 -1.13 9.19
C VAL A 19 10.20 -1.62 9.35
N GLY A 20 9.24 -0.71 9.58
CA GLY A 20 7.83 -1.07 9.70
C GLY A 20 7.28 -1.68 8.41
N ILE A 21 7.44 -1.00 7.28
CA ILE A 21 6.89 -1.42 5.98
C ILE A 21 7.56 -2.71 5.49
N TYR A 22 8.89 -2.73 5.43
CA TYR A 22 9.62 -3.93 4.97
C TYR A 22 9.49 -5.08 5.96
N GLY A 23 9.36 -4.80 7.26
CA GLY A 23 9.09 -5.81 8.29
C GLY A 23 7.74 -6.49 8.06
N ILE A 24 6.69 -5.72 7.80
CA ILE A 24 5.37 -6.28 7.45
C ILE A 24 5.46 -7.16 6.20
N ASN A 25 6.11 -6.68 5.14
CA ASN A 25 6.23 -7.42 3.88
C ASN A 25 7.07 -8.70 4.03
N THR A 26 8.06 -8.70 4.92
CA THR A 26 8.93 -9.86 5.17
C THR A 26 8.21 -10.93 5.97
N LEU A 27 7.45 -10.55 7.00
CA LEU A 27 6.81 -11.50 7.92
C LEU A 27 5.44 -11.99 7.42
N TYR A 28 4.71 -11.17 6.66
CA TYR A 28 3.32 -11.45 6.28
C TYR A 28 3.10 -11.64 4.77
N GLY A 29 4.18 -11.67 4.00
CA GLY A 29 4.19 -11.91 2.57
C GLY A 29 4.23 -10.64 1.72
N LYS A 30 4.54 -10.84 0.44
CA LYS A 30 4.63 -9.77 -0.54
C LYS A 30 3.24 -9.39 -1.07
N GLU A 31 3.12 -8.15 -1.53
CA GLU A 31 1.92 -7.67 -2.19
C GLU A 31 1.60 -8.52 -3.44
N PRO A 32 0.31 -8.89 -3.67
CA PRO A 32 -0.10 -9.57 -4.89
C PRO A 32 0.24 -8.73 -6.12
N MET A 33 0.97 -9.32 -7.07
CA MET A 33 1.31 -8.65 -8.34
C MET A 33 0.30 -9.01 -9.41
N TYR A 34 -0.10 -8.04 -10.23
CA TYR A 34 -1.09 -8.21 -11.30
C TYR A 34 -0.73 -9.37 -12.24
N ASP A 35 0.54 -9.44 -12.65
CA ASP A 35 1.04 -10.45 -13.61
C ASP A 35 0.95 -11.89 -13.10
N ASN A 36 0.85 -12.09 -11.77
CA ASN A 36 0.64 -13.42 -11.19
C ASN A 36 -0.80 -13.93 -11.37
N TYR A 37 -1.74 -13.03 -11.68
CA TYR A 37 -3.16 -13.34 -11.88
C TYR A 37 -3.56 -13.16 -13.34
N CYS A 38 -3.10 -12.08 -13.96
CA CYS A 38 -3.39 -11.71 -15.34
C CYS A 38 -2.10 -11.76 -16.15
N LYS A 39 -1.75 -12.94 -16.65
CA LYS A 39 -0.57 -13.13 -17.50
C LYS A 39 -0.74 -12.39 -18.82
N ASN A 40 0.32 -11.73 -19.28
CA ASN A 40 0.34 -11.11 -20.59
C ASN A 40 0.61 -12.19 -21.67
N ILE A 41 -0.44 -12.64 -22.35
CA ILE A 41 -0.35 -13.68 -23.38
C ILE A 41 -0.19 -13.03 -24.76
N LEU A 42 0.97 -13.26 -25.39
CA LEU A 42 1.34 -12.70 -26.68
C LEU A 42 1.18 -13.69 -27.86
N SER A 43 0.66 -14.90 -27.59
CA SER A 43 0.49 -15.97 -28.58
C SER A 43 -0.96 -16.47 -28.60
N SER A 44 -1.52 -16.66 -29.80
CA SER A 44 -2.86 -17.22 -29.99
C SER A 44 -2.96 -18.66 -29.48
N SER A 45 -1.90 -19.48 -29.61
CA SER A 45 -1.95 -20.87 -29.15
C SER A 45 -2.11 -20.92 -27.62
N THR A 46 -1.27 -20.19 -26.90
CA THR A 46 -1.32 -20.07 -25.44
C THR A 46 -2.63 -19.43 -24.97
N CYS A 47 -3.20 -18.50 -25.76
CA CYS A 47 -4.47 -17.88 -25.46
C CYS A 47 -5.62 -18.89 -25.41
N ILE A 48 -5.69 -19.79 -26.40
CA ILE A 48 -6.72 -20.82 -26.49
C ILE A 48 -6.51 -21.89 -25.41
N GLU A 49 -5.26 -22.27 -25.12
CA GLU A 49 -4.92 -23.21 -24.04
C GLU A 49 -5.33 -22.70 -22.66
N GLU A 50 -5.14 -21.41 -22.38
CA GLU A 50 -5.56 -20.75 -21.13
C GLU A 50 -7.07 -20.40 -21.13
N GLY A 51 -7.83 -20.84 -22.15
CA GLY A 51 -9.29 -20.69 -22.24
C GLY A 51 -9.78 -19.30 -22.65
N GLY A 52 -8.91 -18.47 -23.21
CA GLY A 52 -9.21 -17.15 -23.75
C GLY A 52 -9.66 -17.18 -25.21
N LYS A 53 -10.10 -16.02 -25.71
CA LYS A 53 -10.44 -15.80 -27.12
C LYS A 53 -9.38 -14.90 -27.76
N TRP A 54 -8.73 -15.38 -28.81
CA TRP A 54 -7.78 -14.55 -29.54
C TRP A 54 -8.52 -13.57 -30.45
N VAL A 55 -8.27 -12.28 -30.28
CA VAL A 55 -8.82 -11.21 -31.11
C VAL A 55 -7.70 -10.66 -31.98
N ASN A 56 -7.76 -10.92 -33.28
CA ASN A 56 -6.83 -10.32 -34.23
C ASN A 56 -7.07 -8.82 -34.30
N TYR A 57 -6.01 -8.02 -34.32
CA TYR A 57 -6.13 -6.61 -34.68
C TYR A 57 -6.62 -6.55 -36.13
N SER A 58 -7.86 -6.11 -36.33
CA SER A 58 -8.40 -5.92 -37.68
C SER A 58 -7.45 -5.03 -38.48
N SER A 59 -7.02 -5.51 -39.64
CA SER A 59 -6.30 -4.72 -40.64
C SER A 59 -7.20 -3.68 -41.32
N ASN A 60 -8.47 -3.56 -40.92
CA ASN A 60 -9.39 -2.58 -41.47
C ASN A 60 -9.14 -1.24 -40.79
N THR A 61 -8.05 -0.62 -41.21
CA THR A 61 -7.97 0.83 -41.31
C THR A 61 -9.16 1.30 -42.15
N GLU A 62 -10.28 1.68 -41.51
CA GLU A 62 -10.85 2.96 -41.93
C GLU A 62 -9.72 3.97 -41.75
N GLU A 63 -9.32 4.61 -42.84
CA GLU A 63 -8.17 5.51 -42.99
C GLU A 63 -7.92 6.40 -41.75
N VAL A 64 -7.16 5.89 -40.78
CA VAL A 64 -6.57 6.73 -39.74
C VAL A 64 -5.22 7.17 -40.27
N GLU A 65 -5.10 8.46 -40.55
CA GLU A 65 -3.87 9.10 -41.03
C GLU A 65 -2.63 8.61 -40.24
N PRO A 66 -1.51 8.33 -40.93
CA PRO A 66 -0.36 7.67 -40.33
C PRO A 66 0.43 8.66 -39.49
N ARG A 67 0.04 8.88 -38.23
CA ARG A 67 0.89 9.59 -37.27
C ARG A 67 1.46 8.72 -36.17
N TYR A 68 0.99 7.49 -35.95
CA TYR A 68 1.46 6.64 -34.85
C TYR A 68 1.34 5.12 -35.09
N ALA A 69 1.66 4.60 -36.28
CA ALA A 69 1.78 3.16 -36.45
C ALA A 69 3.04 2.64 -35.72
N LYS A 70 2.87 2.05 -34.53
CA LYS A 70 3.97 1.36 -33.84
C LYS A 70 4.34 0.10 -34.65
N PRO A 71 5.64 -0.16 -34.90
CA PRO A 71 6.05 -1.38 -35.58
C PRO A 71 5.64 -2.60 -34.74
N ILE A 72 5.00 -3.57 -35.39
CA ILE A 72 4.72 -4.89 -34.78
C ILE A 72 6.08 -5.55 -34.54
N GLN A 73 6.38 -5.93 -33.30
CA GLN A 73 7.64 -6.59 -32.96
C GLN A 73 7.68 -7.97 -33.62
N ALA A 74 8.80 -8.30 -34.28
CA ALA A 74 8.99 -9.58 -34.93
C ALA A 74 8.83 -10.73 -33.92
N GLY A 75 7.91 -11.66 -34.21
CA GLY A 75 7.59 -12.80 -33.35
C GLY A 75 6.37 -12.63 -32.44
N ILE A 76 5.70 -11.47 -32.47
CA ILE A 76 4.42 -11.25 -31.78
C ILE A 76 3.29 -11.38 -32.81
N GLU A 77 2.34 -12.27 -32.55
CA GLU A 77 1.16 -12.42 -33.41
C GLU A 77 0.31 -11.14 -33.35
N ASN A 78 -0.25 -10.72 -34.49
CA ASN A 78 -1.01 -9.47 -34.61
C ASN A 78 -2.41 -9.61 -34.01
N GLY A 79 -2.49 -9.55 -32.69
CA GLY A 79 -3.74 -9.63 -31.94
C GLY A 79 -3.49 -9.48 -30.44
N TYR A 80 -4.56 -9.62 -29.67
CA TYR A 80 -4.50 -9.70 -28.22
C TYR A 80 -5.36 -10.86 -27.74
N CYS A 81 -4.96 -11.45 -26.62
CA CYS A 81 -5.75 -12.48 -25.97
C CYS A 81 -6.81 -11.86 -25.07
N GLU A 82 -8.08 -12.03 -25.42
CA GLU A 82 -9.22 -11.77 -24.56
C GLU A 82 -9.43 -12.98 -23.64
N ILE A 83 -8.57 -13.11 -22.64
CA ILE A 83 -8.87 -13.95 -21.47
C ILE A 83 -10.08 -13.34 -20.77
N TYR A 84 -10.88 -14.10 -20.03
CA TYR A 84 -11.90 -13.57 -19.12
C TYR A 84 -11.27 -12.54 -18.17
N TYR A 85 -11.15 -11.29 -18.61
CA TYR A 85 -10.51 -10.17 -17.93
C TYR A 85 -11.17 -9.96 -16.57
N ASP A 86 -12.49 -10.17 -16.55
CA ASP A 86 -13.31 -10.15 -15.35
C ASP A 86 -12.89 -11.19 -14.32
N LYS A 87 -12.50 -12.40 -14.73
CA LYS A 87 -12.11 -13.47 -13.81
C LYS A 87 -10.74 -13.19 -13.20
N CYS A 88 -9.72 -12.89 -14.01
CA CYS A 88 -8.37 -12.64 -13.51
C CYS A 88 -8.33 -11.37 -12.64
N ASN A 89 -9.01 -10.31 -13.05
CA ASN A 89 -9.12 -9.09 -12.24
C ASN A 89 -9.85 -9.33 -10.93
N LYS A 90 -10.92 -10.13 -10.94
CA LYS A 90 -11.66 -10.46 -9.72
C LYS A 90 -10.78 -11.23 -8.74
N GLU A 91 -10.03 -12.23 -9.21
CA GLU A 91 -9.10 -12.99 -8.36
C GLU A 91 -7.96 -12.10 -7.81
N PHE A 92 -7.39 -11.24 -8.65
CA PHE A 92 -6.41 -10.24 -8.22
C PHE A 92 -6.97 -9.27 -7.17
N ASN A 93 -8.17 -8.72 -7.40
CA ASN A 93 -8.82 -7.78 -6.48
C ASN A 93 -9.12 -8.45 -5.13
N ILE A 94 -9.60 -9.70 -5.14
CA ILE A 94 -9.82 -10.47 -3.91
C ILE A 94 -8.50 -10.71 -3.15
N ALA A 95 -7.43 -11.05 -3.88
CA ALA A 95 -6.13 -11.26 -3.26
C ALA A 95 -5.55 -9.96 -2.68
N GLN A 96 -5.66 -8.86 -3.42
CA GLN A 96 -5.26 -7.52 -2.97
C GLN A 96 -6.04 -7.10 -1.73
N GLU A 97 -7.36 -7.23 -1.75
CA GLU A 97 -8.20 -6.90 -0.60
C GLU A 97 -7.77 -7.68 0.66
N LYS A 98 -7.62 -9.02 0.54
CA LYS A 98 -7.17 -9.86 1.66
C LYS A 98 -5.81 -9.45 2.19
N TYR A 99 -4.88 -9.10 1.29
CA TYR A 99 -3.56 -8.62 1.69
C TYR A 99 -3.65 -7.27 2.42
N ARG A 100 -4.38 -6.31 1.88
CA ARG A 100 -4.53 -4.95 2.43
C ARG A 100 -5.24 -4.96 3.78
N VAL A 101 -6.23 -5.83 3.97
CA VAL A 101 -6.87 -6.09 5.28
C VAL A 101 -5.84 -6.56 6.30
N LYS A 102 -5.01 -7.55 5.98
CA LYS A 102 -3.97 -8.05 6.89
C LYS A 102 -2.97 -6.94 7.24
N VAL A 103 -2.47 -6.21 6.23
CA VAL A 103 -1.53 -5.10 6.43
C VAL A 103 -2.14 -4.05 7.38
N PHE A 104 -3.41 -3.68 7.19
CA PHE A 104 -4.09 -2.75 8.10
C PHE A 104 -4.13 -3.27 9.55
N PHE A 105 -4.56 -4.52 9.77
CA PHE A 105 -4.65 -5.10 11.12
C PHE A 105 -3.31 -5.29 11.82
N ILE A 106 -2.19 -5.29 11.09
CA ILE A 106 -0.85 -5.39 11.65
C ILE A 106 -0.24 -3.99 11.84
N ALA A 107 -0.34 -3.13 10.83
CA ALA A 107 0.22 -1.79 10.84
C ALA A 107 -0.41 -0.91 11.91
N LEU A 108 -1.73 -1.04 12.15
CA LEU A 108 -2.44 -0.24 13.14
C LEU A 108 -1.91 -0.47 14.58
N PRO A 109 -1.93 -1.69 15.14
CA PRO A 109 -1.39 -1.93 16.48
C PRO A 109 0.12 -1.67 16.54
N LEU A 110 0.88 -2.05 15.51
CA LEU A 110 2.32 -1.82 15.46
C LEU A 110 2.66 -0.31 15.56
N GLY A 111 1.96 0.52 14.78
CA GLY A 111 2.16 1.97 14.81
C GLY A 111 1.78 2.57 16.16
N ILE A 112 0.69 2.12 16.80
CA ILE A 112 0.29 2.56 18.14
C ILE A 112 1.37 2.19 19.17
N ILE A 113 1.92 0.98 19.11
CA ILE A 113 3.01 0.54 19.99
C ILE A 113 4.24 1.42 19.80
N ILE A 114 4.64 1.70 18.55
CA ILE A 114 5.80 2.55 18.26
C ILE A 114 5.58 3.98 18.76
N ILE A 115 4.39 4.55 18.59
CA ILE A 115 4.02 5.86 19.13
C ILE A 115 4.14 5.84 20.66
N ALA A 116 3.58 4.84 21.32
CA ALA A 116 3.63 4.70 22.77
C ALA A 116 5.06 4.56 23.29
N LEU A 117 5.92 3.79 22.60
CA LEU A 117 7.34 3.65 22.93
C LEU A 117 8.09 4.97 22.76
N GLY A 118 7.92 5.64 21.62
CA GLY A 118 8.52 6.94 21.31
C GLY A 118 8.14 7.99 22.33
N ALA A 119 6.86 8.07 22.68
CA ALA A 119 6.35 8.88 23.76
C ALA A 119 7.03 8.46 25.07
N ILE A 120 6.67 7.31 25.64
CA ILE A 120 6.98 6.94 27.04
C ILE A 120 8.47 6.95 27.37
N PHE A 121 9.32 6.45 26.48
CA PHE A 121 10.75 6.26 26.75
C PHE A 121 11.61 7.46 26.36
N PHE A 122 11.30 8.14 25.26
CA PHE A 122 12.16 9.18 24.69
C PHE A 122 11.54 10.59 24.77
N GLY A 123 10.28 10.71 25.20
CA GLY A 123 9.61 11.99 25.39
C GLY A 123 9.48 12.83 24.11
N LEU A 124 9.60 14.15 24.25
CA LEU A 124 9.54 15.12 23.13
C LEU A 124 10.93 15.43 22.54
N GLU A 125 11.95 14.65 22.88
CA GLU A 125 13.25 14.75 22.21
C GLU A 125 13.14 14.32 20.75
N SER A 126 14.13 14.69 19.93
CA SER A 126 14.16 14.35 18.50
C SER A 126 13.95 12.87 18.19
N VAL A 127 14.43 11.99 19.08
CA VAL A 127 14.27 10.54 18.94
C VAL A 127 12.82 10.12 19.14
N GLY A 128 12.17 10.61 20.20
CA GLY A 128 10.77 10.34 20.48
C GLY A 128 9.86 10.92 19.41
N ALA A 129 10.12 12.15 18.97
CA ALA A 129 9.39 12.79 17.87
C ALA A 129 9.50 11.99 16.55
N GLY A 130 10.70 11.52 16.19
CA GLY A 130 10.93 10.70 15.01
C GLY A 130 10.21 9.35 15.07
N LEU A 131 10.26 8.65 16.22
CA LEU A 131 9.55 7.39 16.43
C LEU A 131 8.03 7.58 16.37
N MET A 132 7.49 8.60 17.04
CA MET A 132 6.06 8.89 17.00
C MET A 132 5.59 9.21 15.58
N ALA A 133 6.32 10.05 14.84
CA ALA A 133 6.03 10.33 13.44
C ALA A 133 6.10 9.06 12.58
N GLY A 134 7.08 8.19 12.84
CA GLY A 134 7.25 6.94 12.10
C GLY A 134 6.10 5.97 12.35
N GLY A 135 5.66 5.84 13.60
CA GLY A 135 4.48 5.05 13.97
C GLY A 135 3.20 5.58 13.31
N VAL A 136 3.01 6.91 13.26
CA VAL A 136 1.90 7.52 12.50
C VAL A 136 2.01 7.18 11.02
N GLY A 137 3.22 7.25 10.44
CA GLY A 137 3.46 6.89 9.04
C GLY A 137 3.12 5.43 8.73
N ILE A 138 3.43 4.49 9.64
CA ILE A 138 3.06 3.07 9.50
C ILE A 138 1.52 2.91 9.52
N ILE A 139 0.83 3.62 10.41
CA ILE A 139 -0.65 3.60 10.44
C ILE A 139 -1.21 4.12 9.12
N ILE A 140 -0.69 5.25 8.61
CA ILE A 140 -1.13 5.82 7.33
C ILE A 140 -0.90 4.83 6.19
N TYR A 141 0.25 4.14 6.16
CA TYR A 141 0.52 3.09 5.17
C TYR A 141 -0.53 1.98 5.21
N GLY A 142 -0.87 1.47 6.40
CA GLY A 142 -1.90 0.44 6.54
C GLY A 142 -3.30 0.92 6.17
N VAL A 143 -3.68 2.12 6.63
CA VAL A 143 -5.00 2.72 6.39
C VAL A 143 -5.20 3.03 4.91
N SER A 144 -4.23 3.71 4.27
CA SER A 144 -4.32 4.09 2.86
C SER A 144 -4.53 2.88 1.93
N GLY A 145 -3.87 1.76 2.23
CA GLY A 145 -4.03 0.53 1.47
C GLY A 145 -5.41 -0.11 1.59
N TYR A 146 -6.02 -0.06 2.78
CA TYR A 146 -7.34 -0.66 3.03
C TYR A 146 -8.52 0.29 2.75
N TRP A 147 -8.27 1.61 2.72
CA TRP A 147 -9.31 2.64 2.61
C TRP A 147 -10.25 2.41 1.42
N GLN A 148 -9.72 2.07 0.25
CA GLN A 148 -10.50 1.85 -0.97
C GLN A 148 -11.50 0.68 -0.86
N TYR A 149 -11.24 -0.30 0.00
CA TYR A 149 -12.09 -1.49 0.19
C TYR A 149 -13.14 -1.33 1.29
N THR A 150 -13.09 -0.24 2.06
CA THR A 150 -14.02 -0.01 3.18
C THR A 150 -15.24 0.82 2.79
N LYS A 151 -16.37 0.51 3.42
CA LYS A 151 -17.59 1.33 3.35
C LYS A 151 -17.41 2.62 4.15
N ASP A 152 -18.13 3.69 3.77
CA ASP A 152 -18.01 5.01 4.41
C ASP A 152 -18.29 5.00 5.92
N TRP A 153 -19.25 4.20 6.38
CA TRP A 153 -19.52 4.04 7.81
C TRP A 153 -18.34 3.44 8.59
N ILE A 154 -17.62 2.48 8.00
CA ILE A 154 -16.44 1.86 8.62
C ILE A 154 -15.29 2.87 8.68
N ARG A 155 -15.09 3.65 7.61
CA ARG A 155 -14.10 4.74 7.57
C ARG A 155 -14.36 5.74 8.70
N PHE A 156 -15.61 6.16 8.87
CA PHE A 156 -16.03 7.04 9.97
C PHE A 156 -15.70 6.46 11.35
N LEU A 157 -16.06 5.20 11.61
CA LEU A 157 -15.77 4.54 12.89
C LEU A 157 -14.27 4.43 13.18
N ILE A 158 -13.46 4.07 12.18
CA ILE A 158 -12.00 3.97 12.33
C ILE A 158 -11.40 5.36 12.61
N SER A 159 -11.84 6.40 11.90
CA SER A 159 -11.40 7.77 12.13
C SER A 159 -11.79 8.27 13.53
N LEU A 160 -13.02 8.00 13.98
CA LEU A 160 -13.48 8.36 15.32
C LEU A 160 -12.68 7.64 16.40
N ALA A 161 -12.47 6.33 16.26
CA ALA A 161 -11.66 5.54 17.18
C ALA A 161 -10.21 6.03 17.23
N GLY A 162 -9.61 6.30 16.06
CA GLY A 162 -8.26 6.86 15.96
C GLY A 162 -8.14 8.21 16.69
N LEU A 163 -9.13 9.09 16.52
CA LEU A 163 -9.17 10.38 17.21
C LEU A 163 -9.23 10.21 18.74
N ILE A 164 -10.11 9.34 19.24
CA ILE A 164 -10.23 9.05 20.68
C ILE A 164 -8.90 8.53 21.24
N ILE A 165 -8.25 7.59 20.54
CA ILE A 165 -6.96 7.01 20.94
C ILE A 165 -5.87 8.09 21.01
N VAL A 166 -5.78 8.96 19.99
CA VAL A 166 -4.78 10.04 19.95
C VAL A 166 -5.00 11.06 21.06
N ILE A 167 -6.24 11.45 21.34
CA ILE A 167 -6.57 12.36 22.45
C ILE A 167 -6.19 11.72 23.78
N TRP A 168 -6.55 10.45 24.00
CA TRP A 168 -6.22 9.73 25.22
C TRP A 168 -4.71 9.58 25.44
N LEU A 169 -3.98 9.19 24.38
CA LEU A 169 -2.51 9.10 24.41
C LEU A 169 -1.88 10.46 24.72
N SER A 170 -2.37 11.53 24.11
CA SER A 170 -1.89 12.89 24.33
C SER A 170 -2.09 13.31 25.79
N TYR A 171 -3.27 13.08 26.36
CA TYR A 171 -3.56 13.38 27.76
C TYR A 171 -2.70 12.56 28.73
N TYR A 172 -2.56 11.26 28.49
CA TYR A 172 -1.74 10.35 29.30
C TYR A 172 -0.26 10.76 29.29
N ALA A 173 0.29 11.00 28.10
CA ALA A 173 1.67 11.42 27.91
C ALA A 173 1.95 12.76 28.61
N ASN A 174 1.03 13.73 28.46
CA ASN A 174 1.13 15.03 29.13
C ASN A 174 1.14 14.91 30.65
N ARG A 175 0.25 14.08 31.24
CA ARG A 175 0.25 13.83 32.69
C ARG A 175 1.57 13.21 33.18
N LYS A 176 2.14 12.28 32.40
CA LYS A 176 3.38 11.58 32.77
C LYS A 176 4.61 12.49 32.76
N TRP A 177 4.72 13.42 31.82
CA TRP A 177 5.83 14.38 31.80
C TRP A 177 5.56 15.65 32.59
N GLY A 178 4.30 16.06 32.74
CA GLY A 178 3.89 17.15 33.62
C GLY A 178 4.23 16.89 35.09
N ASN A 179 4.21 15.63 35.52
CA ASN A 179 4.61 15.22 36.87
C ASN A 179 6.15 15.04 37.05
N LYS A 180 6.95 15.18 35.97
CA LYS A 180 8.42 15.06 36.01
C LYS A 180 9.16 16.40 35.91
N LYS A 181 8.43 17.51 35.73
CA LYS A 181 8.95 18.88 35.88
C LYS A 181 8.63 19.38 37.28
#